data_AF-A0A948XYZ2-F1
#
_entry.id   AF-A0A948XYZ2-F1
#
_cell.length_a   1.000
_cell.length_b   1.000
_cell.length_c   1.000
_cell.angle_alpha   90.00
_cell.angle_beta   90.00
_cell.angle_gamma   90.00
#
_symmetry.space_group_name_H-M   'P 1'
#
loop_
_entity.id
_entity.type
_entity.pdbx_description
1 polymer ?
#
loop_
_entity_poly.entity_id
_entity_poly.type
_entity_poly.pdbx_seq_one_letter_code
_entity_poly.pdbx_strand_id
1 'polypeptide(L)'
;MSRKIKRKTPSNHQIVVERATAHFSSGPLPPPAILEQYNQVVPGAAERILAMAESQSNHRRKIESMVIESDIKNSRLGLVFGLIIGLAGIVATVTIAIFGHPVLSGVIGFSTLSSLVGVFVYGSRERRQEREGAKRVLETKK
;
A
#
# COMPACT_ATOMS: atom_id res chain seq x y z
N MET A 1 47.34 -49.84 -42.89
CA MET A 1 46.40 -50.91 -42.47
C MET A 1 45.59 -50.40 -41.28
N SER A 2 44.40 -49.83 -41.51
CA SER A 2 43.46 -49.54 -40.42
C SER A 2 42.04 -49.47 -41.00
N ARG A 3 41.19 -50.42 -40.59
CA ARG A 3 39.83 -50.67 -41.07
C ARG A 3 38.88 -49.57 -40.60
N LYS A 4 38.19 -48.89 -41.51
CA LYS A 4 36.99 -48.10 -41.17
C LYS A 4 35.81 -49.06 -40.96
N ILE A 5 35.34 -49.16 -39.72
CA ILE A 5 34.18 -49.96 -39.33
C ILE A 5 32.91 -49.17 -39.68
N LYS A 6 32.11 -49.70 -40.61
CA LYS A 6 30.70 -49.30 -40.82
C LYS A 6 29.93 -49.52 -39.52
N ARG A 7 29.26 -48.48 -39.00
CA ARG A 7 28.12 -48.64 -38.08
C ARG A 7 26.85 -48.23 -38.80
N LYS A 8 25.82 -49.07 -38.64
CA LYS A 8 24.53 -49.02 -39.33
C LYS A 8 23.44 -48.79 -38.27
N THR A 9 22.41 -48.00 -38.64
CA THR A 9 20.99 -48.05 -38.17
C THR A 9 20.68 -47.37 -36.80
N PRO A 10 19.42 -46.99 -36.48
CA PRO A 10 18.43 -46.14 -37.20
C PRO A 10 17.64 -45.17 -36.26
N SER A 11 16.57 -44.56 -36.80
CA SER A 11 15.31 -44.20 -36.10
C SER A 11 15.12 -42.73 -35.73
N ASN A 12 14.32 -42.09 -36.58
CA ASN A 12 13.73 -40.76 -36.47
C ASN A 12 12.71 -40.75 -35.31
N HIS A 13 13.14 -40.41 -34.10
CA HIS A 13 12.21 -40.04 -33.02
C HIS A 13 11.82 -38.57 -33.24
N GLN A 14 10.68 -38.35 -33.90
CA GLN A 14 9.99 -37.07 -33.83
C GLN A 14 9.50 -36.90 -32.39
N ILE A 15 10.15 -36.02 -31.64
CA ILE A 15 9.69 -35.63 -30.31
C ILE A 15 8.40 -34.82 -30.54
N VAL A 16 7.25 -35.44 -30.30
CA VAL A 16 5.97 -34.74 -30.24
C VAL A 16 5.98 -33.90 -28.97
N VAL A 17 6.40 -32.64 -29.09
CA VAL A 17 6.27 -31.66 -28.02
C VAL A 17 4.81 -31.25 -27.97
N GLU A 18 4.03 -31.92 -27.12
CA GLU A 18 2.69 -31.49 -26.75
C GLU A 18 2.82 -30.10 -26.09
N ARG A 19 2.38 -29.06 -26.81
CA ARG A 19 2.39 -27.69 -26.29
C ARG A 19 1.33 -27.58 -25.20
N ALA A 20 1.74 -27.73 -23.94
CA ALA A 20 0.93 -27.32 -22.80
C ALA A 20 0.76 -25.78 -22.87
N THR A 21 -0.40 -25.32 -23.34
CA THR A 21 -0.76 -23.90 -23.34
C THR A 21 -1.05 -23.46 -21.92
N ALA A 22 -0.04 -22.87 -21.26
CA ALA A 22 -0.24 -22.20 -19.98
C ALA A 22 -1.10 -20.94 -20.19
N HIS A 23 -2.39 -21.03 -19.86
CA HIS A 23 -3.28 -19.87 -19.82
C HIS A 23 -3.00 -19.07 -18.55
N PHE A 24 -2.14 -18.05 -18.66
CA PHE A 24 -1.94 -17.08 -17.59
C PHE A 24 -3.12 -16.10 -17.56
N SER A 25 -3.89 -16.10 -16.47
CA SER A 25 -4.88 -15.04 -16.21
C SER A 25 -4.28 -13.97 -15.32
N SER A 26 -4.14 -12.77 -15.87
CA SER A 26 -3.72 -11.58 -15.12
C SER A 26 -4.94 -10.91 -14.51
N GLY A 27 -5.51 -11.51 -13.47
CA GLY A 27 -6.68 -10.96 -12.79
C GLY A 27 -7.30 -11.92 -11.79
N PRO A 28 -8.20 -11.42 -10.91
CA PRO A 28 -8.87 -12.25 -9.90
C PRO A 28 -9.88 -13.24 -10.49
N LEU A 29 -10.15 -13.15 -11.80
CA LEU A 29 -11.10 -13.99 -12.51
C LEU A 29 -10.40 -14.88 -13.55
N PRO A 30 -10.85 -16.14 -13.72
CA PRO A 30 -10.43 -16.96 -14.85
C PRO A 30 -10.94 -16.38 -16.17
N PRO A 31 -10.31 -16.69 -17.31
CA PRO A 31 -10.84 -16.34 -18.62
C PRO A 31 -12.25 -16.92 -18.82
N PRO A 32 -13.13 -16.27 -19.60
CA PRO A 32 -14.50 -16.74 -19.84
C PRO A 32 -14.58 -18.19 -20.34
N ALA A 33 -13.66 -18.58 -21.23
CA ALA A 33 -13.59 -19.94 -21.76
C ALA A 33 -13.32 -21.00 -20.66
N ILE A 34 -12.55 -20.65 -19.63
CA ILE A 34 -12.27 -21.54 -18.49
C ILE A 34 -13.46 -21.56 -17.51
N LEU A 35 -14.12 -20.41 -17.29
CA LEU A 35 -15.35 -20.35 -16.47
C LEU A 35 -16.46 -21.24 -17.05
N GLU A 36 -16.60 -21.26 -18.38
CA GLU A 36 -17.55 -22.13 -19.07
C GLU A 36 -17.24 -23.61 -18.82
N GLN A 37 -15.96 -24.01 -18.91
CA GLN A 37 -15.52 -25.37 -18.60
C GLN A 37 -15.83 -25.75 -17.14
N TYR A 38 -15.61 -24.85 -16.18
CA TYR A 38 -15.99 -25.09 -14.78
C TYR A 38 -17.49 -25.34 -14.63
N ASN A 39 -18.32 -24.57 -15.33
CA ASN A 39 -19.77 -24.73 -15.28
C ASN A 39 -20.26 -26.02 -15.92
N GLN A 40 -19.55 -26.53 -16.94
CA GLN A 40 -19.82 -27.82 -17.57
C GLN A 40 -19.48 -29.00 -16.65
N VAL A 41 -18.39 -28.90 -15.86
CA VAL A 41 -17.99 -29.95 -14.91
C VAL A 41 -18.89 -29.93 -13.66
N VAL A 42 -19.17 -28.74 -13.14
CA VAL A 42 -20.05 -28.54 -11.97
C VAL A 42 -21.04 -27.42 -12.30
N PRO A 43 -22.33 -27.75 -12.51
CA PRO A 43 -23.35 -26.74 -12.77
C PRO A 43 -23.38 -25.66 -11.67
N GLY A 44 -23.33 -24.40 -12.07
CA GLY A 44 -23.32 -23.24 -11.17
C GLY A 44 -21.94 -22.85 -10.63
N ALA A 45 -20.86 -23.55 -11.01
CA ALA A 45 -19.51 -23.22 -10.54
C ALA A 45 -19.04 -21.83 -11.02
N ALA A 46 -19.37 -21.43 -12.26
CA ALA A 46 -18.99 -20.12 -12.79
C ALA A 46 -19.58 -18.98 -11.94
N GLU A 47 -20.87 -19.08 -11.60
CA GLU A 47 -21.57 -18.12 -10.72
C GLU A 47 -20.90 -18.05 -9.34
N ARG A 48 -20.57 -19.20 -8.75
CA ARG A 48 -19.91 -19.26 -7.44
C ARG A 48 -18.52 -18.63 -7.46
N ILE A 49 -17.77 -18.80 -8.55
CA ILE A 49 -16.45 -18.17 -8.74
C ILE A 49 -16.60 -16.65 -8.90
N LEU A 50 -17.57 -16.19 -9.68
CA LEU A 50 -17.87 -14.76 -9.86
C LEU A 50 -18.29 -14.12 -8.53
N ALA A 51 -19.22 -14.73 -7.80
CA ALA A 51 -19.66 -14.26 -6.48
C ALA A 51 -18.49 -14.23 -5.47
N MET A 52 -17.61 -15.23 -5.52
CA MET A 52 -16.41 -15.25 -4.68
C MET A 52 -15.48 -14.09 -5.03
N ALA A 53 -15.20 -13.84 -6.31
CA ALA A 53 -14.36 -12.72 -6.75
C ALA A 53 -14.97 -11.36 -6.38
N GLU A 54 -16.28 -11.20 -6.51
CA GLU A 54 -16.99 -9.99 -6.09
C GLU A 54 -16.88 -9.80 -4.57
N SER A 55 -17.10 -10.85 -3.79
CA SER A 55 -16.98 -10.80 -2.32
C SER A 55 -15.57 -10.39 -1.87
N GLN A 56 -14.53 -10.91 -2.53
CA GLN A 56 -13.14 -10.54 -2.28
C GLN A 56 -12.86 -9.09 -2.66
N SER A 57 -13.38 -8.63 -3.80
CA SER A 57 -13.30 -7.22 -4.21
C SER A 57 -14.00 -6.31 -3.20
N ASN A 58 -15.20 -6.66 -2.75
CA ASN A 58 -15.96 -5.94 -1.72
C ASN A 58 -15.21 -5.88 -0.39
N HIS A 59 -14.66 -7.01 0.06
CA HIS A 59 -13.85 -7.07 1.27
C HIS A 59 -12.62 -6.17 1.17
N ARG A 60 -11.88 -6.25 0.06
CA ARG A 60 -10.70 -5.41 -0.21
C ARG A 60 -11.07 -3.92 -0.20
N ARG A 61 -12.13 -3.53 -0.91
CA ARG A 61 -12.62 -2.13 -0.91
C ARG A 61 -13.00 -1.66 0.50
N LYS A 62 -13.64 -2.52 1.29
CA LYS A 62 -14.02 -2.19 2.67
C LYS A 62 -12.79 -1.95 3.55
N ILE A 63 -11.78 -2.81 3.45
CA ILE A 63 -10.51 -2.66 4.18
C ILE A 63 -9.81 -1.36 3.75
N GLU A 64 -9.71 -1.10 2.45
CA GLU A 64 -9.13 0.16 1.92
C GLU A 64 -9.87 1.38 2.47
N SER A 65 -11.20 1.38 2.48
CA SER A 65 -12.01 2.47 3.05
C SER A 65 -11.76 2.65 4.55
N MET A 66 -11.73 1.55 5.31
CA MET A 66 -11.48 1.61 6.76
C MET A 66 -10.09 2.15 7.10
N VAL A 67 -9.07 1.79 6.32
CA VAL A 67 -7.71 2.32 6.48
C VAL A 67 -7.71 3.83 6.22
N ILE A 68 -8.26 4.28 5.09
CA ILE A 68 -8.34 5.71 4.74
C ILE A 68 -9.10 6.50 5.80
N GLU A 69 -10.24 6.00 6.25
CA GLU A 69 -11.04 6.65 7.30
C GLU A 69 -10.30 6.73 8.63
N SER A 70 -9.58 5.67 9.00
CA SER A 70 -8.81 5.62 10.25
C SER A 70 -7.64 6.61 10.20
N ASP A 71 -6.94 6.72 9.08
CA ASP A 71 -5.86 7.68 8.88
C ASP A 71 -6.36 9.13 8.97
N ILE A 72 -7.53 9.41 8.38
CA ILE A 72 -8.17 10.73 8.47
C ILE A 72 -8.55 11.05 9.92
N LYS A 73 -9.15 10.09 10.64
CA LYS A 73 -9.55 10.25 12.05
C LYS A 73 -8.33 10.49 12.94
N ASN A 74 -7.27 9.69 12.80
CA ASN A 74 -6.03 9.83 13.55
C ASN A 74 -5.37 11.20 13.29
N SER A 75 -5.31 11.63 12.03
CA SER A 75 -4.78 12.94 11.65
C SER A 75 -5.58 14.09 12.27
N ARG A 76 -6.91 13.99 12.26
CA ARG A 76 -7.81 14.99 12.88
C ARG A 76 -7.65 15.04 14.40
N LEU A 77 -7.60 13.88 15.07
CA LEU A 77 -7.39 13.81 16.51
C LEU A 77 -6.03 14.40 16.90
N GLY A 78 -4.98 14.09 16.16
CA GLY A 78 -3.66 14.68 16.38
C GLY A 78 -3.67 16.22 16.29
N LEU A 79 -4.38 16.79 15.32
CA LEU A 79 -4.54 18.24 15.20
C LEU A 79 -5.32 18.84 16.38
N VAL A 80 -6.39 18.18 16.82
CA VAL A 80 -7.21 18.63 17.97
C VAL A 80 -6.40 18.60 19.27
N PHE A 81 -5.68 17.51 19.54
CA PHE A 81 -4.80 17.43 20.72
C PHE A 81 -3.68 18.47 20.66
N GLY A 82 -3.08 18.69 19.48
CA GLY A 82 -2.09 19.75 19.28
C GLY A 82 -2.64 21.14 19.57
N LEU A 83 -3.88 21.42 19.14
CA LEU A 83 -4.57 22.68 19.44
C LEU A 83 -4.83 22.85 20.94
N ILE A 84 -5.30 21.80 21.61
CA ILE A 84 -5.58 21.83 23.07
C ILE A 84 -4.30 22.11 23.85
N ILE A 85 -3.20 21.40 23.53
CA ILE A 85 -1.90 21.61 24.18
C ILE A 85 -1.37 23.02 23.90
N GLY A 86 -1.49 23.50 22.67
CA GLY A 86 -1.09 24.86 22.29
C GLY A 86 -1.86 25.93 23.06
N LEU A 87 -3.19 25.80 23.16
CA LEU A 87 -4.03 26.72 23.92
C LEU A 87 -3.70 26.67 25.42
N ALA A 88 -3.52 25.49 26.00
CA ALA A 88 -3.12 25.33 27.39
C ALA A 88 -1.76 26.01 27.67
N GLY A 89 -0.80 25.88 26.76
CA GLY A 89 0.51 26.55 26.85
C GLY A 89 0.42 28.08 26.78
N ILE A 90 -0.46 28.63 25.93
CA ILE A 90 -0.72 30.07 25.86
C ILE A 90 -1.34 30.56 27.17
N VAL A 91 -2.37 29.88 27.67
CA VAL A 91 -3.02 30.24 28.95
C VAL A 91 -2.02 30.20 30.09
N ALA A 92 -1.18 29.16 30.18
CA ALA A 92 -0.13 29.05 31.18
C ALA A 92 0.86 30.23 31.08
N THR A 93 1.33 30.55 29.87
CA THR A 93 2.23 31.69 29.63
C THR A 93 1.61 33.02 30.09
N VAL A 94 0.34 33.27 29.75
CA VAL A 94 -0.38 34.50 30.10
C VAL A 94 -0.59 34.60 31.61
N THR A 95 -0.98 33.51 32.28
CA THR A 95 -1.14 33.53 33.75
C THR A 95 0.16 33.87 34.46
N ILE A 96 1.29 33.28 34.06
CA ILE A 96 2.62 33.57 34.63
C ILE A 96 3.04 35.02 34.38
N ALA A 97 2.70 35.58 33.22
CA ALA A 97 2.98 36.98 32.91
C ALA A 97 2.22 37.93 33.87
N ILE A 98 0.98 37.60 34.22
CA ILE A 98 0.17 38.38 35.17
C ILE A 98 0.76 38.32 36.59
N PHE A 99 1.36 37.19 36.98
CA PHE A 99 2.05 37.04 38.28
C PHE A 99 3.38 37.81 38.39
N GLY A 100 3.78 38.56 37.35
CA GLY A 100 4.92 39.49 37.44
C GLY A 100 6.29 38.87 37.21
N HIS A 101 6.37 37.68 36.58
CA HIS A 101 7.64 37.04 36.21
C HIS A 101 7.88 37.11 34.68
N PRO A 102 8.27 38.28 34.12
CA PRO A 102 8.34 38.50 32.67
C PRO A 102 9.37 37.60 31.97
N VAL A 103 10.49 37.30 32.63
CA VAL A 103 11.55 36.43 32.08
C VAL A 103 11.04 34.99 31.94
N LEU A 104 10.35 34.47 32.95
CA LEU A 104 9.81 33.10 32.92
C LEU A 104 8.71 32.95 31.87
N SER A 105 7.81 33.93 31.76
CA SER A 105 6.79 33.93 30.71
C SER A 105 7.40 33.99 29.29
N GLY A 106 8.49 34.74 29.10
CA GLY A 106 9.19 34.81 27.82
C GLY A 106 9.78 33.48 27.40
N VAL A 107 10.47 32.79 28.30
CA VAL A 107 11.08 31.47 28.02
C VAL A 107 10.01 30.41 27.71
N ILE A 108 8.93 30.37 28.48
CA ILE A 108 7.83 29.40 28.29
C ILE A 108 7.04 29.71 27.02
N GLY A 109 6.76 30.98 26.74
CA GLY A 109 6.10 31.40 25.50
C GLY A 109 6.92 31.04 24.26
N PHE A 110 8.24 31.26 24.31
CA PHE A 110 9.12 30.91 23.20
C PHE A 110 9.26 29.40 23.01
N SER A 111 9.33 28.63 24.09
CA SER A 111 9.45 27.16 24.01
C SER A 111 8.17 26.51 23.47
N THR A 112 7.00 26.98 23.90
CA THR A 112 5.70 26.50 23.40
C THR A 112 5.52 26.80 21.91
N LEU A 113 5.88 28.02 21.47
CA LEU A 113 5.85 28.37 20.05
C LEU A 113 6.85 27.53 19.24
N SER A 114 8.08 27.39 19.72
CA SER A 114 9.12 26.59 19.04
C SER A 114 8.73 25.11 18.92
N SER A 115 8.08 24.55 19.96
CA SER A 115 7.55 23.19 19.94
C SER A 115 6.46 23.03 18.87
N LEU A 116 5.49 23.95 18.81
CA LEU A 116 4.41 23.90 17.84
C LEU A 116 4.95 24.03 16.40
N VAL A 117 5.87 24.96 16.16
CA VAL A 117 6.56 25.12 14.88
C VAL A 117 7.33 23.83 14.53
N GLY A 118 8.01 23.23 15.51
CA GLY A 118 8.72 21.95 15.34
C GLY A 118 7.81 20.84 14.85
N VAL A 119 6.64 20.66 15.47
CA VAL A 119 5.64 19.66 15.05
C VAL A 119 5.15 19.94 13.62
N PHE A 120 4.84 21.19 13.28
CA PHE A 120 4.40 21.55 11.94
C PHE A 120 5.49 21.35 10.87
N VAL A 121 6.74 21.68 11.17
CA VAL A 121 7.89 21.49 10.26
C VAL A 121 8.18 20.01 10.08
N TYR A 122 8.20 19.22 11.16
CA TYR A 122 8.46 17.78 11.09
C TYR A 122 7.38 17.07 10.27
N GLY A 123 6.10 17.32 10.56
CA GLY A 123 4.99 16.74 9.79
C GLY A 123 4.97 17.21 8.32
N SER A 124 5.52 18.39 8.01
CA SER A 124 5.67 18.84 6.61
C SER A 124 6.83 18.15 5.89
N ARG A 125 7.91 17.78 6.60
CA ARG A 125 9.04 17.04 6.04
C ARG A 125 8.69 15.58 5.78
N GLU A 126 7.97 14.93 6.69
CA GLU A 126 7.54 13.54 6.54
C GLU A 126 6.68 13.35 5.27
N ARG A 127 5.66 14.20 5.09
CA ARG A 127 4.83 14.23 3.87
C ARG A 127 5.62 14.47 2.59
N ARG A 128 6.73 15.20 2.67
CA ARG A 128 7.60 15.44 1.52
C ARG A 128 8.44 14.21 1.20
N GLN A 129 8.97 13.53 2.21
CA GLN A 129 9.75 12.29 2.03
C GLN A 129 8.90 11.17 1.45
N GLU A 130 7.65 11.00 1.90
CA GLU A 130 6.72 10.02 1.32
C GLU A 130 6.50 10.25 -0.18
N ARG A 131 6.29 11.52 -0.59
CA ARG A 131 6.12 11.89 -2.00
C ARG A 131 7.38 11.66 -2.82
N GLU A 132 8.55 11.98 -2.28
CA GLU A 132 9.83 11.79 -2.96
C GLU A 132 10.17 10.30 -3.08
N GLY A 133 9.90 9.49 -2.05
CA GLY A 133 10.01 8.03 -2.10
C GLY A 133 9.09 7.40 -3.13
N ALA A 134 7.80 7.80 -3.14
CA ALA A 134 6.83 7.34 -4.13
C ALA A 134 7.27 7.67 -5.57
N LYS A 135 7.82 8.88 -5.81
CA LYS A 135 8.36 9.28 -7.12
C LYS A 135 9.54 8.41 -7.55
N ARG A 136 10.51 8.14 -6.65
CA ARG A 136 11.68 7.29 -6.97
C ARG A 136 11.29 5.86 -7.33
N VAL A 137 10.30 5.29 -6.65
CA VAL A 137 9.79 3.94 -6.96
C VAL A 137 9.17 3.90 -8.37
N LEU A 138 8.45 4.95 -8.77
CA LEU A 138 7.87 5.06 -10.11
C LEU A 138 8.93 5.25 -11.20
N GLU A 139 10.01 5.98 -10.93
CA GLU A 139 11.12 6.19 -11.86
C GLU A 139 11.98 4.94 -12.04
N THR A 140 12.16 4.12 -11.00
CA THR A 140 12.94 2.87 -11.06
C THR A 140 12.21 1.74 -11.81
N LYS A 141 10.90 1.88 -12.01
CA LYS A 141 10.05 0.88 -12.69
C LYS A 141 9.85 1.13 -14.19
N LYS A 142 10.42 2.21 -14.73
CA LYS A 142 10.48 2.54 -16.16
C LYS A 142 11.79 2.07 -16.77
#